data_AF-A0A1R1I808-F1
#
_entry.id   AF-A0A1R1I808-F1
#
_cell.length_a   1.000
_cell.length_b   1.000
_cell.length_c   1.000
_cell.angle_alpha   90.00
_cell.angle_beta   90.00
_cell.angle_gamma   90.00
#
_symmetry.space_group_name_H-M   'P 1'
#
loop_
_entity.id
_entity.type
_entity.pdbx_description
1 polymer ?
#
loop_
_entity_poly.entity_id
_entity_poly.type
_entity_poly.pdbx_seq_one_letter_code
_entity_poly.pdbx_strand_id
1 'polypeptide(L)' 'MIMTNQQIRTAIRSGWPFFGVTSQGQVMARYVPFGPVFRWKRNQMVPTPLQGEDLLWWMQASDEEGSEE' A
#
# COMPACT_ATOMS: atom_id res chain seq x y z
N MET A 1 -7.96 -0.48 -14.75
CA MET A 1 -8.25 -1.60 -13.84
C MET A 1 -7.57 -1.26 -12.52
N ILE A 2 -8.33 -0.96 -11.47
CA ILE A 2 -7.78 -0.61 -10.15
C ILE A 2 -7.36 -1.92 -9.47
N MET A 3 -6.14 -2.01 -8.93
CA MET A 3 -5.69 -3.20 -8.20
C MET A 3 -6.52 -3.41 -6.95
N THR A 4 -6.89 -4.66 -6.65
CA THR A 4 -7.52 -4.99 -5.37
C THR A 4 -6.51 -4.93 -4.23
N ASN A 5 -6.97 -4.77 -2.98
CA ASN A 5 -6.08 -4.82 -1.80
C ASN A 5 -5.25 -6.12 -1.78
N GLN A 6 -5.81 -7.25 -2.19
CA GLN A 6 -5.09 -8.52 -2.25
C GLN A 6 -3.95 -8.51 -3.29
N GLN A 7 -4.16 -7.86 -4.44
CA GLN A 7 -3.12 -7.67 -5.46
C GLN A 7 -2.01 -6.74 -4.96
N ILE A 8 -2.37 -5.66 -4.27
CA ILE A 8 -1.41 -4.73 -3.65
C ILE A 8 -0.57 -5.46 -2.59
N ARG A 9 -1.20 -6.23 -1.69
CA ARG A 9 -0.51 -7.02 -0.66
C ARG A 9 0.46 -8.04 -1.29
N THR A 10 0.04 -8.72 -2.36
CA THR A 10 0.90 -9.65 -3.10
C THR A 10 2.10 -8.93 -3.72
N ALA A 11 1.92 -7.75 -4.31
CA ALA A 11 3.02 -6.98 -4.89
C ALA A 11 4.00 -6.43 -3.84
N ILE A 12 3.50 -6.04 -2.66
CA ILE A 12 4.35 -5.64 -1.52
C ILE A 12 5.27 -6.80 -1.14
N ARG A 13 4.70 -8.01 -0.94
CA ARG A 13 5.44 -9.24 -0.58
C ARG A 13 6.44 -9.66 -1.64
N SER A 14 6.05 -9.62 -2.91
CA SER A 14 6.89 -10.10 -4.01
C SER A 14 8.08 -9.18 -4.32
N GLY A 15 8.11 -7.99 -3.74
CA GLY A 15 9.15 -7.00 -4.04
C GLY A 15 8.94 -6.27 -5.37
N TRP A 16 7.97 -6.65 -6.19
CA TRP A 16 7.81 -6.08 -7.53
C TRP A 16 7.24 -4.66 -7.50
N PRO A 17 7.57 -3.82 -8.51
CA PRO A 17 6.91 -2.55 -8.73
C PRO A 17 5.40 -2.70 -8.90
N PHE A 18 4.66 -1.71 -8.40
CA PHE A 18 3.20 -1.67 -8.55
C PHE A 18 2.68 -0.24 -8.41
N PHE A 19 1.44 -0.04 -8.85
CA PHE A 19 0.67 1.17 -8.60
C PHE A 19 -0.77 0.74 -8.27
N GLY A 20 -1.26 1.11 -7.09
CA GLY A 20 -2.55 0.66 -6.60
C GLY A 20 -3.23 1.70 -5.74
N VAL A 21 -4.54 1.59 -5.64
CA VAL A 21 -5.37 2.38 -4.73
C VAL A 21 -6.03 1.40 -3.79
N THR A 22 -5.88 1.59 -2.48
CA THR A 22 -6.53 0.74 -1.49
C THR A 22 -8.04 0.97 -1.51
N SER A 23 -8.81 0.05 -0.90
CA SER A 23 -10.25 0.19 -0.61
C SER A 23 -10.60 1.55 0.01
N GLN A 24 -9.70 2.11 0.83
CA GLN A 24 -9.85 3.37 1.53
C GLN A 24 -9.49 4.60 0.68
N GLY A 25 -9.24 4.42 -0.62
CA GLY A 25 -8.85 5.50 -1.53
C GLY A 25 -7.39 5.93 -1.40
N GLN A 26 -6.55 5.21 -0.66
CA GLN A 26 -5.15 5.56 -0.52
C GLN A 26 -4.32 5.06 -1.72
N VAL A 27 -3.66 6.00 -2.40
CA VAL A 27 -2.74 5.66 -3.50
C VAL A 27 -1.40 5.21 -2.95
N MET A 28 -0.93 4.06 -3.45
CA MET A 28 0.35 3.45 -3.10
C MET A 28 1.12 3.05 -4.36
N ALA A 29 2.44 3.18 -4.35
CA ALA A 29 3.28 2.77 -5.46
C ALA A 29 4.66 2.29 -5.02
N ARG A 30 5.23 1.34 -5.76
CA ARG A 30 6.67 1.02 -5.73
C ARG A 30 7.20 1.15 -7.14
N TYR A 31 8.26 1.94 -7.32
CA TYR A 31 8.82 2.23 -8.65
C TYR A 31 9.95 1.30 -9.07
N VAL A 32 10.68 0.72 -8.11
CA VAL A 32 11.82 -0.18 -8.36
C VAL A 32 11.70 -1.46 -7.52
N PRO A 33 12.17 -2.63 -8.01
CA PRO A 33 12.12 -3.87 -7.25
C PRO A 33 12.79 -3.74 -5.88
N PHE A 34 12.17 -4.29 -4.84
CA PHE A 34 12.61 -4.25 -3.44
C PHE A 34 12.86 -2.84 -2.87
N GLY A 35 12.43 -1.80 -3.58
CA GLY A 35 12.50 -0.42 -3.12
C GLY A 35 11.38 -0.07 -2.14
N PRO A 36 11.43 1.16 -1.59
CA PRO A 36 10.39 1.64 -0.70
C PRO A 36 9.04 1.69 -1.42
N VAL A 37 7.99 1.43 -0.65
CA VAL A 37 6.63 1.73 -1.07
C VAL A 37 6.37 3.19 -0.73
N PHE A 38 5.71 3.91 -1.62
CA PHE A 38 5.33 5.30 -1.44
C PHE A 38 3.83 5.38 -1.25
N ARG A 39 3.39 6.29 -0.38
CA ARG A 39 1.98 6.65 -0.18
C ARG A 39 1.76 8.08 -0.66
N TRP A 40 0.66 8.29 -1.36
CA TRP A 40 0.21 9.65 -1.67
C TRP A 40 -0.40 10.31 -0.44
N LYS A 41 0.09 11.49 -0.08
CA LYS A 41 -0.43 12.31 1.02
C LYS A 41 -0.30 13.77 0.65
N ARG A 42 -1.41 14.53 0.70
CA ARG A 42 -1.43 15.99 0.48
C ARG A 42 -0.64 16.42 -0.78
N ASN A 43 -0.93 15.76 -1.91
CA ASN A 43 -0.28 16.02 -3.20
C ASN A 43 1.23 15.70 -3.26
N GLN A 44 1.72 14.84 -2.37
CA GLN A 44 3.11 14.41 -2.33
C GLN A 44 3.21 12.89 -2.19
N MET A 45 4.22 12.29 -2.82
CA MET A 45 4.59 10.89 -2.61
C MET A 45 5.58 10.79 -1.46
N VAL A 46 5.16 10.17 -0.36
CA VAL A 46 5.98 10.01 0.85
C VAL A 46 6.38 8.54 0.98
N PRO A 47 7.67 8.21 1.13
CA PRO A 47 8.09 6.82 1.36
C PRO A 47 7.50 6.32 2.69
N THR A 48 7.05 5.07 2.70
CA THR A 48 6.55 4.44 3.91
C THR A 48 7.72 4.13 4.85
N PRO A 49 7.63 4.49 6.14
CA PRO A 49 8.64 4.05 7.11
C PRO A 49 8.55 2.53 7.34
N LEU A 50 7.38 1.95 7.14
CA LEU A 50 7.11 0.51 7.23
C LEU A 50 7.39 -0.17 5.88
N GLN A 51 7.93 -1.38 5.90
CA GLN A 51 8.16 -2.20 4.73
C GLN A 51 7.73 -3.65 4.96
N GLY A 52 7.56 -4.41 3.87
CA GLY A 52 7.24 -5.84 3.95
C GLY A 52 6.03 -6.14 4.83
N GLU A 53 6.19 -7.04 5.80
CA GLU A 53 5.12 -7.50 6.67
C GLU A 53 4.58 -6.40 7.61
N ASP A 54 5.41 -5.46 8.08
CA ASP A 54 4.93 -4.34 8.91
C ASP A 54 3.94 -3.45 8.14
N LEU A 55 4.23 -3.23 6.85
CA LEU A 55 3.34 -2.47 5.98
C LEU A 55 2.03 -3.20 5.72
N LEU A 56 2.08 -4.53 5.57
CA LEU A 56 0.89 -5.36 5.38
C LEU A 56 0.01 -5.39 6.62
N TRP A 57 0.63 -5.47 7.80
CA TRP A 57 -0.07 -5.39 9.07
C TRP A 57 -0.77 -4.03 9.22
N TRP A 58 -0.07 -2.94 8.92
CA TRP A 58 -0.66 -1.60 8.92
C TRP A 58 -1.85 -1.48 7.94
N MET A 59 -1.72 -2.05 6.73
CA MET A 59 -2.83 -2.08 5.77
C MET A 59 -4.03 -2.89 6.29
N GLN A 60 -3.79 -4.01 6.97
CA GLN A 60 -4.87 -4.82 7.53
C GLN A 60 -5.57 -4.09 8.68
N ALA A 61 -4.82 -3.50 9.62
CA ALA A 61 -5.39 -2.73 10.72
C ALA A 61 -6.22 -1.55 10.20
N SER A 62 -5.74 -0.88 9.14
CA SER A 62 -6.50 0.20 8.50
C SER A 62 -7.80 -0.33 7.88
N ASP A 63 -7.77 -1.46 7.18
CA ASP A 63 -8.98 -2.07 6.60
C ASP A 63 -10.03 -2.43 7.67
N GLU A 64 -9.60 -2.83 8.87
CA GLU A 64 -10.48 -3.20 10.00
C GLU A 64 -11.13 -1.97 10.68
N GLU A 65 -10.40 -0.87 10.88
CA GLU A 65 -10.93 0.39 11.45
C GLU A 65 -12.03 1.04 10.59
N GLY A 66 -12.07 0.77 9.29
CA GLY A 66 -13.13 1.29 8.39
C GLY A 66 -14.49 0.61 8.54
N SER A 67 -14.64 -0.33 9.46
CA SER A 67 -15.88 -1.10 9.70
C SER A 67 -16.65 -0.68 10.96
N GLU A 68 -16.18 0.35 11.67
CA GLU A 68 -16.83 0.93 12.85
C GLU A 68 -17.40 2.33 12.57
N GLU A 69 -18.37 2.44 11.64
CA GLU A 69 -19.35 3.54 11.58
C GLU A 69 -20.70 3.04 11.04
#